data_AF-A0A1G6TQG1-F1
#
_entry.id   AF-A0A1G6TQG1-F1
#
_cell.length_a   1.000
_cell.length_b   1.000
_cell.length_c   1.000
_cell.angle_alpha   90.00
_cell.angle_beta   90.00
_cell.angle_gamma   90.00
#
_symmetry.space_group_name_H-M   'P 1'
#
loop_
_entity.id
_entity.type
_entity.pdbx_description
1 polymer ?
#
loop_
_entity_poly.entity_id
_entity_poly.type
_entity_poly.pdbx_seq_one_letter_code
_entity_poly.pdbx_strand_id
1 'polypeptide(L)'
;MSGLRRSADDLLRAATGARRVVRLCPACGSGEHGRPVALGSDAHVSISYAGDLVAVAWSYDGPVGIDVELDIEQGADRQEWTRVEALLKATGEGVRAWPDVTLPDLPSRPIDVPRGYVGTVVGTGVSWRLAGPAAQAGPARP
;
A
#
# COMPACT_ATOMS: atom_id res chain seq x y z
N MET A 1 -3.09 -3.27 -15.51
CA MET A 1 -3.75 -3.30 -14.17
C MET A 1 -4.22 -4.68 -13.69
N SER A 2 -4.96 -5.50 -14.47
CA SER A 2 -5.49 -6.79 -13.95
C SER A 2 -4.41 -7.79 -13.49
N GLY A 3 -3.23 -7.78 -14.13
CA GLY A 3 -2.07 -8.57 -13.71
C GLY A 3 -1.53 -8.16 -12.33
N LEU A 4 -1.24 -6.88 -12.13
CA LEU A 4 -0.74 -6.35 -10.86
C LEU A 4 -1.71 -6.61 -9.70
N ARG A 5 -3.03 -6.51 -9.96
CA ARG A 5 -4.03 -6.82 -8.93
C ARG A 5 -3.93 -8.27 -8.47
N ARG A 6 -3.89 -9.23 -9.40
CA ARG A 6 -3.68 -10.65 -9.07
C ARG A 6 -2.38 -10.86 -8.29
N SER A 7 -1.28 -10.27 -8.75
CA SER A 7 0.01 -10.37 -8.04
C SER A 7 -0.07 -9.86 -6.59
N ALA A 8 -0.80 -8.76 -6.35
CA ALA A 8 -1.02 -8.23 -5.01
C ALA A 8 -1.78 -9.21 -4.12
N ASP A 9 -2.90 -9.74 -4.64
CA ASP A 9 -3.77 -10.66 -3.92
C ASP A 9 -3.01 -11.97 -3.61
N ASP A 10 -2.23 -12.49 -4.56
CA ASP A 10 -1.43 -13.71 -4.37
C ASP A 10 -0.30 -13.51 -3.36
N LEU A 11 0.41 -12.37 -3.40
CA LEU A 11 1.45 -12.05 -2.41
C LEU A 11 0.87 -11.99 -1.00
N LEU A 12 -0.25 -11.28 -0.81
CA LEU A 12 -0.88 -11.17 0.50
C LEU A 12 -1.38 -12.52 1.00
N ARG A 13 -1.98 -13.36 0.15
CA ARG A 13 -2.41 -14.71 0.55
C ARG A 13 -1.23 -15.57 0.98
N ALA A 14 -0.16 -15.58 0.19
CA ALA A 14 1.05 -16.33 0.51
C ALA A 14 1.70 -15.85 1.82
N ALA A 15 1.75 -14.54 2.04
CA ALA A 15 2.41 -13.95 3.20
C ALA A 15 1.60 -14.07 4.50
N THR A 16 0.27 -14.01 4.43
CA THR A 16 -0.61 -13.90 5.61
C THR A 16 -1.36 -15.18 5.94
N GLY A 17 -1.32 -16.18 5.05
CA GLY A 17 -2.15 -17.40 5.14
C GLY A 17 -3.63 -17.18 4.80
N ALA A 18 -4.02 -15.97 4.37
CA ALA A 18 -5.41 -15.67 4.05
C ALA A 18 -5.96 -16.56 2.93
N ARG A 19 -7.22 -16.98 3.09
CA ARG A 19 -7.92 -17.75 2.05
C ARG A 19 -8.15 -16.90 0.81
N ARG A 20 -8.55 -15.63 1.01
CA ARG A 20 -8.88 -14.67 -0.06
C ARG A 20 -8.53 -13.25 0.39
N VAL A 21 -8.13 -12.40 -0.57
CA VAL A 21 -8.16 -10.94 -0.40
C VAL A 21 -9.42 -10.42 -1.07
N VAL A 22 -10.22 -9.65 -0.35
CA VAL A 22 -11.46 -9.06 -0.87
C VAL A 22 -11.46 -7.56 -0.67
N ARG A 23 -12.30 -6.87 -1.43
CA ARG A 23 -12.59 -5.45 -1.24
C ARG A 23 -14.11 -5.31 -1.25
N LEU A 24 -14.62 -4.39 -0.44
CA LEU A 24 -16.01 -3.97 -0.51
C LEU A 24 -16.03 -2.48 -0.20
N CYS A 25 -16.40 -1.67 -1.18
CA CYS A 25 -16.53 -0.25 -0.96
C CYS A 25 -17.79 0.05 -0.13
N PRO A 26 -17.68 0.71 1.03
CA PRO A 26 -18.87 1.05 1.83
C PRO A 26 -19.77 2.09 1.15
N ALA A 27 -19.24 2.86 0.19
CA ALA A 27 -20.01 3.90 -0.50
C ALA A 27 -20.86 3.39 -1.67
N CYS A 28 -20.39 2.39 -2.41
CA CYS A 28 -21.07 1.91 -3.63
C CYS A 28 -21.29 0.39 -3.69
N GLY A 29 -20.79 -0.38 -2.72
CA GLY A 29 -20.91 -1.84 -2.69
C GLY A 29 -20.04 -2.60 -3.69
N SER A 30 -19.18 -1.92 -4.47
CA SER A 30 -18.31 -2.56 -5.45
C SER A 30 -17.18 -3.38 -4.81
N GLY A 31 -16.84 -4.53 -5.42
CA GLY A 31 -15.64 -5.31 -5.10
C GLY A 31 -14.38 -4.88 -5.87
N GLU A 32 -14.52 -3.93 -6.79
CA GLU A 32 -13.40 -3.42 -7.59
C GLU A 32 -12.50 -2.48 -6.78
N HIS A 33 -13.03 -1.80 -5.78
CA HIS A 33 -12.28 -0.87 -4.94
C HIS A 33 -12.76 -0.91 -3.49
N GLY A 34 -12.14 -0.09 -2.65
CA GLY A 34 -12.30 -0.13 -1.21
C GLY A 34 -11.10 -0.80 -0.54
N ARG A 35 -11.12 -0.76 0.79
CA ARG A 35 -10.03 -1.27 1.61
C ARG A 35 -9.90 -2.79 1.42
N PRO A 36 -8.69 -3.31 1.16
CA PRO A 36 -8.47 -4.75 1.09
C PRO A 36 -8.61 -5.39 2.47
N VAL A 37 -9.18 -6.58 2.51
CA VAL A 37 -9.33 -7.41 3.72
C VAL A 37 -8.82 -8.82 3.42
N ALA A 38 -7.98 -9.35 4.32
CA ALA A 38 -7.39 -10.68 4.23
C ALA A 38 -8.29 -11.71 4.95
N LEU A 39 -9.28 -12.27 4.25
CA LEU A 39 -10.24 -13.20 4.85
C LEU A 39 -9.57 -14.51 5.31
N GLY A 40 -9.81 -14.88 6.56
CA GLY A 40 -9.20 -16.06 7.19
C GLY A 40 -7.79 -15.81 7.73
N SER A 41 -7.40 -14.55 7.89
CA SER A 41 -6.17 -14.13 8.58
C SER A 41 -6.50 -12.92 9.46
N ASP A 42 -5.81 -12.80 10.59
CA ASP A 42 -5.93 -11.62 11.48
C ASP A 42 -5.04 -10.45 11.00
N ALA A 43 -4.33 -10.61 9.88
CA ALA A 43 -3.50 -9.57 9.32
C ALA A 43 -4.34 -8.39 8.81
N HIS A 44 -3.99 -7.18 9.26
CA HIS A 44 -4.31 -5.96 8.54
C HIS A 44 -3.47 -5.91 7.27
N VAL A 45 -4.05 -5.46 6.16
CA VAL A 45 -3.37 -5.39 4.86
C VAL A 45 -3.59 -4.05 4.17
N SER A 46 -2.61 -3.66 3.36
CA SER A 46 -2.67 -2.47 2.51
C SER A 46 -2.00 -2.74 1.17
N ILE A 47 -2.45 -2.04 0.13
CA ILE A 47 -1.98 -2.20 -1.25
C ILE A 47 -1.88 -0.81 -1.88
N SER A 48 -0.79 -0.54 -2.59
CA SER A 48 -0.66 0.62 -3.47
C SER A 48 -0.07 0.25 -4.82
N TYR A 49 -0.46 0.99 -5.86
CA TYR A 49 -0.09 0.76 -7.25
C TYR A 49 0.46 2.06 -7.86
N ALA A 50 1.58 1.98 -8.56
CA ALA A 50 2.12 3.09 -9.35
C ALA A 50 2.75 2.55 -10.63
N GLY A 51 2.25 2.97 -11.80
CA GLY A 51 2.71 2.44 -13.08
C GLY A 51 2.71 0.90 -13.11
N ASP A 52 3.89 0.31 -13.35
CA ASP A 52 4.12 -1.14 -13.38
C ASP A 52 4.59 -1.73 -12.03
N LEU A 53 4.41 -1.00 -10.93
CA LEU A 53 4.73 -1.43 -9.57
C LEU A 53 3.45 -1.66 -8.76
N VAL A 54 3.44 -2.73 -7.98
CA VAL A 54 2.52 -2.88 -6.85
C VAL A 54 3.31 -3.13 -5.57
N ALA A 55 2.93 -2.43 -4.51
CA ALA A 55 3.42 -2.63 -3.17
C ALA A 55 2.31 -3.16 -2.28
N VAL A 56 2.60 -4.18 -1.48
CA VAL A 56 1.68 -4.73 -0.49
C VAL A 56 2.33 -4.71 0.88
N ALA A 57 1.56 -4.41 1.91
CA ALA A 57 1.99 -4.47 3.30
C ALA A 57 0.98 -5.21 4.16
N TRP A 58 1.48 -5.81 5.24
CA TRP A 58 0.66 -6.48 6.24
C TRP A 58 1.25 -6.33 7.64
N SER A 59 0.38 -6.40 8.64
CA SER A 59 0.75 -6.47 10.06
C SER A 59 -0.30 -7.24 10.85
N TYR A 60 0.15 -7.96 11.88
CA TYR A 60 -0.70 -8.60 12.88
C TYR A 60 -0.86 -7.76 14.15
N ASP A 61 -0.10 -6.67 14.29
CA ASP A 61 -0.06 -5.85 15.50
C ASP A 61 -1.00 -4.63 15.41
N GLY A 62 -1.69 -4.46 14.29
CA GLY A 62 -2.68 -3.39 14.10
C GLY A 62 -2.72 -2.83 12.68
N PRO A 63 -3.36 -1.66 12.51
CA PRO A 63 -3.57 -1.05 11.20
C PRO A 63 -2.27 -0.79 10.44
N VAL A 64 -2.30 -1.04 9.13
CA VAL A 64 -1.16 -0.89 8.23
C VAL A 64 -1.56 -0.10 6.99
N GLY A 65 -0.65 0.74 6.52
CA GLY A 65 -0.77 1.49 5.29
C GLY A 65 0.51 1.39 4.46
N ILE A 66 0.37 1.36 3.14
CA ILE A 66 1.51 1.47 2.22
C ILE A 66 1.12 2.35 1.06
N ASP A 67 2.05 3.18 0.61
CA ASP A 67 1.90 3.93 -0.61
C ASP A 67 3.19 3.98 -1.44
N VAL A 68 3.03 4.00 -2.76
CA VAL A 68 4.10 4.15 -3.74
C VAL A 68 3.64 5.07 -4.85
N GLU A 69 4.55 5.91 -5.35
CA GLU A 69 4.30 6.88 -6.42
C GLU A 69 5.46 6.91 -7.40
N LEU A 70 5.19 7.35 -8.63
CA LEU A 70 6.23 7.65 -9.60
C LEU A 70 6.93 8.97 -9.23
N ASP A 71 8.26 8.95 -9.20
CA ASP A 71 9.12 10.10 -8.92
C ASP A 71 9.77 10.61 -10.21
N ILE A 72 8.92 10.99 -11.17
CA ILE A 72 9.34 11.38 -12.53
C ILE A 72 8.87 12.77 -12.95
N GLU A 73 8.17 13.50 -12.07
CA GLU A 73 7.67 14.85 -12.31
C GLU A 73 8.26 15.83 -11.30
N GLN A 74 8.67 17.02 -11.75
CA GLN A 74 9.04 18.10 -10.85
C GLN A 74 7.78 18.73 -10.25
N GLY A 75 7.73 18.86 -8.91
CA GLY A 75 6.55 19.34 -8.21
C GLY A 75 6.61 19.14 -6.70
N ALA A 76 5.44 18.95 -6.08
CA ALA A 76 5.29 18.69 -4.65
C ALA A 76 6.09 17.45 -4.21
N ASP A 77 6.56 17.44 -2.96
CA ASP A 77 7.33 16.33 -2.37
C ASP A 77 6.52 15.03 -2.39
N ARG A 78 6.86 14.15 -3.34
CA ARG A 78 6.20 12.85 -3.52
C ARG A 78 6.47 11.92 -2.34
N GLN A 79 7.63 12.01 -1.69
CA GLN A 79 7.92 11.17 -0.53
C GLN A 79 6.99 11.56 0.64
N GLU A 80 6.81 12.85 0.89
CA GLU A 80 5.85 13.30 1.90
C GLU A 80 4.41 12.93 1.51
N TRP A 81 4.05 13.03 0.23
CA TRP A 81 2.74 12.57 -0.24
C TRP A 81 2.50 11.08 0.04
N THR A 82 3.47 10.21 -0.27
CA THR A 82 3.34 8.77 0.04
C THR A 82 3.19 8.51 1.53
N ARG A 83 3.79 9.35 2.39
CA ARG A 83 3.62 9.24 3.85
C ARG A 83 2.19 9.58 4.25
N VAL A 84 1.64 10.69 3.77
CA VAL A 84 0.25 11.09 4.03
C VAL A 84 -0.74 10.02 3.55
N GLU A 85 -0.59 9.54 2.31
CA GLU A 85 -1.46 8.49 1.77
C GLU A 85 -1.36 7.17 2.56
N ALA A 86 -0.15 6.76 2.93
CA ALA A 86 0.04 5.56 3.73
C ALA A 86 -0.63 5.70 5.11
N LEU A 87 -0.54 6.87 5.75
CA LEU A 87 -1.24 7.13 7.01
C LEU A 87 -2.76 7.02 6.86
N LEU A 88 -3.33 7.68 5.84
CA LEU A 88 -4.77 7.61 5.55
C LEU A 88 -5.24 6.22 5.15
N LYS A 89 -4.37 5.40 4.52
CA LYS A 89 -4.66 3.99 4.20
C LYS A 89 -4.64 3.10 5.46
N ALA A 90 -3.80 3.43 6.44
CA ALA A 90 -3.75 2.69 7.70
C ALA A 90 -5.06 2.83 8.48
N THR A 91 -5.62 4.03 8.55
CA THR A 91 -6.83 4.30 9.32
C THR A 91 -8.11 4.17 8.50
N GLY A 92 -8.06 4.47 7.20
CA GLY A 92 -9.16 4.24 6.25
C GLY A 92 -10.07 5.44 6.00
N GLU A 93 -9.70 6.66 6.41
CA GLU A 93 -10.45 7.89 6.09
C GLU A 93 -10.42 8.21 4.58
N GLY A 94 -9.37 7.75 3.90
CA GLY A 94 -9.19 7.97 2.46
C GLY A 94 -8.70 9.38 2.11
N VAL A 95 -8.11 9.50 0.92
CA VAL A 95 -7.41 10.72 0.47
C VAL A 95 -8.30 11.96 0.37
N ARG A 96 -9.60 11.79 0.17
CA ARG A 96 -10.55 12.91 0.06
C ARG A 96 -10.82 13.62 1.37
N ALA A 97 -10.44 13.01 2.50
CA ALA A 97 -10.61 13.59 3.82
C ALA A 97 -9.43 14.52 4.20
N TRP A 98 -8.34 14.50 3.43
CA TRP A 98 -7.19 15.37 3.64
C TRP A 98 -7.42 16.76 3.03
N PRO A 99 -7.01 17.88 3.70
CA PRO A 99 -6.28 17.96 4.97
C PRO A 99 -7.17 18.08 6.22
N ASP A 100 -8.47 17.85 6.10
CA ASP A 100 -9.45 18.08 7.18
C ASP A 100 -9.44 17.00 8.29
N VAL A 101 -8.62 15.96 8.14
CA VAL A 101 -8.44 14.90 9.15
C VAL A 101 -7.08 14.99 9.83
N THR A 102 -7.07 14.69 11.13
CA THR A 102 -5.82 14.50 11.88
C THR A 102 -5.20 13.17 11.48
N LEU A 103 -3.96 13.19 10.97
CA LEU A 103 -3.23 11.96 10.68
C LEU A 103 -2.93 11.20 11.98
N PRO A 104 -3.04 9.86 11.97
CA PRO A 104 -2.71 9.06 13.14
C PRO A 104 -1.22 9.18 13.47
N ASP A 105 -0.90 9.13 14.77
CA ASP A 105 0.48 9.00 15.23
C ASP A 105 0.92 7.53 15.12
N LEU A 106 1.28 7.11 13.91
CA LEU A 106 1.78 5.77 13.62
C LEU A 106 3.22 5.83 13.09
N PRO A 107 4.08 4.86 13.45
CA PRO A 107 5.42 4.78 12.88
C PRO A 107 5.37 4.71 11.35
N SER A 108 6.10 5.61 10.69
CA SER A 108 6.21 5.68 9.23
C SER A 108 7.66 5.62 8.81
N ARG A 109 7.98 4.92 7.72
CA ARG A 109 9.32 4.95 7.13
C ARG A 109 9.29 4.74 5.62
N PRO A 110 10.26 5.31 4.88
CA PRO A 110 10.43 5.00 3.47
C PRO A 110 10.70 3.51 3.27
N ILE A 111 10.38 3.03 2.07
CA ILE A 111 10.66 1.65 1.64
C ILE A 111 11.59 1.65 0.44
N ASP A 112 12.44 0.63 0.35
CA ASP A 112 13.26 0.42 -0.84
C ASP A 112 12.37 0.12 -2.04
N VAL A 113 12.44 0.98 -3.06
CA VAL A 113 11.68 0.87 -4.30
C VAL A 113 12.61 1.01 -5.52
N PRO A 114 12.18 0.53 -6.70
CA PRO A 114 12.95 0.71 -7.93
C PRO A 114 13.18 2.20 -8.24
N ARG A 115 14.19 2.49 -9.07
CA ARG A 115 14.50 3.85 -9.52
C ARG A 115 13.29 4.50 -10.18
N GLY A 116 13.06 5.79 -9.89
CA GLY A 116 11.93 6.54 -10.42
C GLY A 116 10.63 6.29 -9.67
N TYR A 117 10.71 5.67 -8.49
CA TYR A 117 9.61 5.54 -7.55
C TYR A 117 10.03 6.06 -6.17
N VAL A 118 9.05 6.47 -5.39
CA VAL A 118 9.15 6.69 -3.95
C VAL A 118 8.05 5.90 -3.25
N GLY A 119 8.23 5.63 -1.96
CA GLY A 119 7.24 4.89 -1.21
C GLY A 119 7.40 4.99 0.30
N THR A 120 6.29 4.82 1.00
CA THR A 120 6.22 4.83 2.46
C THR A 120 5.38 3.66 2.97
N VAL A 121 5.79 3.09 4.09
CA VAL A 121 4.98 2.14 4.86
C VAL A 121 4.73 2.66 6.27
N VAL A 122 3.53 2.39 6.79
CA VAL A 122 3.02 2.88 8.07
C VAL A 122 2.47 1.72 8.90
N GLY A 123 2.80 1.71 10.19
CA GLY A 123 2.23 0.81 11.20
C GLY A 123 3.31 0.15 12.09
N THR A 124 2.86 -0.65 13.05
CA THR A 124 3.71 -1.46 13.93
C THR A 124 3.83 -2.89 13.39
N GLY A 125 4.97 -3.56 13.60
CA GLY A 125 5.16 -4.96 13.17
C GLY A 125 5.07 -5.20 11.66
N VAL A 126 5.28 -4.15 10.86
CA VAL A 126 4.93 -4.17 9.44
C VAL A 126 5.95 -4.93 8.59
N SER A 127 5.42 -5.83 7.77
CA SER A 127 6.12 -6.46 6.64
C SER A 127 5.54 -5.99 5.31
N TRP A 128 6.37 -5.94 4.27
CA TRP A 128 5.94 -5.53 2.93
C TRP A 128 6.71 -6.27 1.83
N ARG A 129 6.11 -6.27 0.63
CA ARG A 129 6.68 -6.83 -0.61
C ARG A 129 6.28 -6.00 -1.81
N LEU A 130 7.14 -6.03 -2.83
CA LEU A 130 6.90 -5.43 -4.13
C LEU A 130 6.67 -6.53 -5.19
N ALA A 131 5.85 -6.23 -6.19
CA ALA A 131 5.69 -7.05 -7.38
C ALA A 131 5.41 -6.17 -8.62
N GLY A 132 5.35 -6.82 -9.77
CA GLY A 132 5.17 -6.18 -11.07
C GLY A 132 6.47 -6.08 -11.87
N PRO A 133 6.40 -5.68 -13.15
CA PRO A 133 7.58 -5.52 -13.99
C PRO A 133 8.66 -4.61 -13.37
N ALA A 134 8.26 -3.49 -12.76
CA ALA A 134 9.21 -2.54 -12.16
C ALA A 134 9.97 -3.12 -10.95
N ALA A 135 9.34 -3.98 -10.15
CA ALA A 135 9.97 -4.59 -8.97
C ALA A 135 11.13 -5.54 -9.30
N GLN A 136 11.12 -6.13 -10.50
CA GLN A 136 12.13 -7.10 -10.94
C GLN A 136 13.42 -6.44 -11.44
N ALA A 137 13.39 -5.14 -11.73
CA ALA A 137 14.54 -4.39 -12.23
C ALA A 137 15.64 -4.16 -11.18
N GLY A 138 15.40 -4.51 -9.91
CA GLY A 138 16.32 -4.33 -8.79
C GLY A 138 16.43 -2.87 -8.30
N PRO A 139 16.92 -2.64 -7.07
CA PRO A 139 17.22 -1.29 -6.61
C PRO A 139 18.39 -0.70 -7.43
N ALA A 140 18.34 0.60 -7.75
CA ALA A 140 19.52 1.26 -8.32
C ALA A 140 20.65 1.22 -7.28
N ARG A 141 21.81 0.66 -7.65
CA ARG A 141 23.03 0.84 -6.84
C ARG A 141 23.39 2.34 -6.81
N PRO A 142 23.92 2.84 -5.67
CA PRO A 142 24.38 4.22 -5.54
C PRO A 142 25.48 4.55 -6.56
#